data_AF-A0A7C9AUL3-F1
#
_entry.id   AF-A0A7C9AUL3-F1
#
_cell.length_a   1.000
_cell.length_b   1.000
_cell.length_c   1.000
_cell.angle_alpha   90.00
_cell.angle_beta   90.00
_cell.angle_gamma   90.00
#
_symmetry.space_group_name_H-M   'P 1'
#
loop_
_entity.id
_entity.type
_entity.pdbx_description
1 polymer ?
#
loop_
_entity_poly.entity_id
_entity_poly.type
_entity_poly.pdbx_seq_one_letter_code
_entity_poly.pdbx_strand_id
1 'polypeptide(L)'
;RKPMSNQANTITAQARSDPNENTGIVIHNSIIDAAPDLKPVQGSFRTFLGRPWHQYSRTVVVKSAIGGLVDPAGWAPWDGDFGINTLYYGEYMNTGPGADTS
;
A
#
# COMPACT_ATOMS: atom_id res chain seq x y z
N ARG A 1 -11.80 3.89 -2.93
CA ARG A 1 -13.02 3.87 -3.78
C ARG A 1 -13.39 2.42 -4.03
N LYS A 2 -14.64 2.12 -4.37
CA LYS A 2 -15.04 0.77 -4.78
C LYS A 2 -14.39 0.47 -6.14
N PRO A 3 -13.61 -0.62 -6.28
CA PRO A 3 -13.04 -0.97 -7.57
C PRO A 3 -14.09 -1.67 -8.46
N MET A 4 -13.74 -1.96 -9.71
CA MET A 4 -14.58 -2.81 -10.55
C MET A 4 -14.55 -4.26 -10.06
N SER A 5 -15.47 -5.09 -10.54
CA SER A 5 -15.48 -6.53 -10.24
C SER A 5 -14.14 -7.17 -10.60
N ASN A 6 -13.68 -8.09 -9.75
CA ASN A 6 -12.40 -8.82 -9.89
C ASN A 6 -11.13 -7.95 -9.82
N GLN A 7 -11.23 -6.72 -9.31
CA GLN A 7 -10.07 -5.86 -9.06
C GLN A 7 -9.76 -5.72 -7.57
N ALA A 8 -8.51 -5.39 -7.28
CA ALA A 8 -8.05 -4.95 -5.96
C ALA A 8 -7.58 -3.49 -6.03
N ASN A 9 -7.69 -2.77 -4.92
CA ASN A 9 -7.14 -1.43 -4.81
C ASN A 9 -5.67 -1.47 -4.40
N THR A 10 -4.87 -0.56 -4.95
CA THR A 10 -3.50 -0.28 -4.46
C THR A 10 -3.32 1.22 -4.31
N ILE A 11 -2.92 1.68 -3.12
CA ILE A 11 -2.77 3.11 -2.84
C ILE A 11 -1.56 3.68 -3.58
N THR A 12 -0.46 2.92 -3.67
CA THR A 12 0.76 3.32 -4.37
C THR A 12 1.21 2.29 -5.40
N ALA A 13 1.90 2.76 -6.44
CA ALA A 13 2.60 1.95 -7.43
C ALA A 13 3.90 2.67 -7.82
N GLN A 14 4.92 2.60 -6.96
CA GLN A 14 6.13 3.41 -7.11
C GLN A 14 7.08 2.78 -8.15
N ALA A 15 7.70 3.63 -8.95
CA ALA A 15 8.36 3.26 -10.20
C ALA A 15 9.88 3.43 -10.20
N ARG A 16 10.54 3.40 -9.03
CA ARG A 16 12.00 3.49 -8.96
C ARG A 16 12.63 2.27 -9.64
N SER A 17 13.43 2.51 -10.68
CA SER A 17 14.02 1.47 -11.52
C SER A 17 15.52 1.30 -11.33
N ASP A 18 16.19 2.28 -10.70
CA ASP A 18 17.62 2.23 -10.43
C ASP A 18 17.87 2.52 -8.93
N PRO A 19 18.73 1.73 -8.24
CA PRO A 19 19.01 1.94 -6.82
C PRO A 19 19.68 3.29 -6.51
N ASN A 20 20.35 3.90 -7.48
CA ASN A 20 21.01 5.21 -7.39
C ASN A 20 20.02 6.38 -7.51
N GLU A 21 18.76 6.12 -7.89
CA GLU A 21 17.72 7.15 -7.90
C GLU A 21 17.36 7.56 -6.47
N ASN A 22 17.33 8.87 -6.24
CA ASN A 22 16.94 9.51 -4.99
C ASN A 22 15.41 9.72 -4.88
N THR A 23 14.63 8.83 -5.50
CA THR A 23 13.16 8.92 -5.60
C THR A 23 12.45 7.97 -4.65
N GLY A 24 11.17 8.23 -4.37
CA GLY A 24 10.32 7.41 -3.52
C GLY A 24 9.00 8.11 -3.20
N ILE A 25 8.05 7.39 -2.60
CA ILE A 25 6.81 7.97 -2.06
C ILE A 25 6.86 7.95 -0.53
N VAL A 26 6.49 9.06 0.10
CA VAL A 26 6.33 9.16 1.55
C VAL A 26 4.90 9.63 1.85
N ILE A 27 4.14 8.81 2.56
CA ILE A 27 2.84 9.19 3.12
C ILE A 27 3.05 9.47 4.61
N HIS A 28 3.00 10.75 5.00
CA HIS A 28 3.32 11.19 6.35
C HIS A 28 2.16 11.97 6.97
N ASN A 29 1.84 11.68 8.25
CA ASN A 29 0.82 12.39 9.01
C ASN A 29 -0.51 12.51 8.26
N SER A 30 -0.95 11.39 7.67
CA SER A 30 -2.08 11.33 6.75
C SER A 30 -3.15 10.36 7.25
N ILE A 31 -4.32 10.39 6.61
CA ILE A 31 -5.42 9.46 6.86
C ILE A 31 -5.64 8.63 5.60
N ILE A 32 -5.52 7.31 5.74
CA ILE A 32 -5.85 6.33 4.70
C ILE A 32 -7.18 5.68 5.11
N ASP A 33 -8.27 5.99 4.41
CA ASP A 33 -9.61 5.47 4.73
C ASP A 33 -10.41 5.09 3.47
N ALA A 34 -11.41 4.24 3.67
CA ALA A 34 -12.35 3.85 2.63
C ALA A 34 -13.23 5.05 2.24
N ALA A 35 -13.39 5.24 0.94
CA ALA A 35 -14.39 6.16 0.41
C ALA A 35 -15.81 5.63 0.72
N PRO A 36 -16.85 6.50 0.72
CA PRO A 36 -18.22 6.11 1.11
C PRO A 36 -18.79 4.94 0.31
N ASP A 37 -18.39 4.79 -0.95
CA ASP A 37 -18.79 3.71 -1.85
C ASP A 37 -18.08 2.38 -1.57
N LEU A 38 -16.91 2.41 -0.92
CA LEU A 38 -16.15 1.22 -0.52
C LEU A 38 -16.54 0.73 0.89
N LYS A 39 -16.76 1.64 1.85
CA LYS A 39 -17.08 1.31 3.25
C LYS A 39 -18.08 0.16 3.44
N PRO A 40 -19.26 0.14 2.78
CA PRO A 40 -20.25 -0.92 2.98
C PRO A 40 -19.85 -2.28 2.37
N VAL A 41 -18.84 -2.31 1.51
CA VAL A 41 -18.42 -3.50 0.75
C VAL A 41 -16.92 -3.79 0.91
N GLN A 42 -16.25 -3.18 1.89
CA GLN A 42 -14.79 -3.27 2.03
C GLN A 42 -14.31 -4.71 2.28
N GLY A 43 -15.13 -5.55 2.93
CA GLY A 43 -14.83 -6.98 3.10
C GLY A 43 -14.91 -7.80 1.80
N SER A 44 -15.44 -7.23 0.71
CA SER A 44 -15.54 -7.88 -0.60
C SER A 44 -14.40 -7.52 -1.55
N PHE A 45 -13.57 -6.52 -1.21
CA PHE A 45 -12.50 -6.03 -2.08
C PHE A 45 -11.21 -5.80 -1.31
N ARG A 46 -10.12 -6.43 -1.75
CA ARG A 46 -8.81 -6.22 -1.15
C ARG A 46 -8.28 -4.82 -1.48
N THR A 47 -7.64 -4.18 -0.49
CA THR A 47 -6.92 -2.91 -0.65
C THR A 47 -5.54 -3.04 -0.04
N PHE A 48 -4.50 -2.61 -0.75
CA PHE A 48 -3.12 -2.67 -0.30
C PHE A 48 -2.48 -1.27 -0.25
N LEU A 49 -1.49 -1.09 0.60
CA LEU A 49 -0.66 0.12 0.68
C LEU A 49 0.10 0.38 -0.62
N GLY A 50 0.51 -0.68 -1.31
CA GLY A 50 1.09 -0.55 -2.65
C GLY A 50 1.53 -1.84 -3.29
N ARG A 51 2.10 -1.70 -4.49
CA ARG A 51 2.75 -2.78 -5.26
C ARG A 51 3.92 -2.22 -6.07
N PRO A 52 5.01 -2.99 -6.29
CA PRO A 52 6.23 -2.47 -6.90
C PRO A 52 6.09 -2.38 -8.43
N TRP A 53 5.82 -1.20 -8.99
CA TRP A 53 5.74 -1.05 -10.45
C TRP A 53 7.12 -1.28 -11.10
N HIS A 54 8.21 -0.93 -10.40
CA HIS A 54 9.57 -1.22 -10.83
C HIS A 54 10.40 -1.89 -9.71
N GLN A 55 11.51 -2.51 -10.12
CA GLN A 55 12.32 -3.43 -9.30
C GLN A 55 12.80 -2.82 -7.97
N TYR A 56 13.10 -1.52 -7.93
CA TYR A 56 13.63 -0.85 -6.74
C TYR A 56 12.57 0.00 -6.03
N SER A 57 11.29 -0.31 -6.23
CA SER A 57 10.16 0.44 -5.66
C SER A 57 10.39 0.82 -4.20
N ARG A 58 10.16 2.08 -3.86
CA ARG A 58 10.39 2.62 -2.52
C ARG A 58 9.23 3.47 -2.04
N THR A 59 8.53 2.97 -1.02
CA THR A 59 7.38 3.63 -0.40
C THR A 59 7.46 3.50 1.11
N VAL A 60 7.17 4.57 1.84
CA VAL A 60 7.02 4.54 3.30
C VAL A 60 5.74 5.21 3.75
N VAL A 61 5.06 4.59 4.71
CA VAL A 61 3.86 5.13 5.38
C VAL A 61 4.20 5.37 6.85
N VAL A 62 4.19 6.64 7.25
CA VAL A 62 4.76 7.09 8.52
C VAL A 62 3.76 7.92 9.29
N LYS A 63 3.58 7.64 10.58
CA LYS A 63 2.74 8.40 11.51
C LYS A 63 1.34 8.68 10.96
N SER A 64 0.76 7.70 10.27
CA SER A 64 -0.51 7.86 9.57
C SER A 64 -1.58 6.98 10.20
N ALA A 65 -2.83 7.44 10.16
CA ALA A 65 -3.98 6.64 10.57
C ALA A 65 -4.45 5.77 9.40
N ILE A 66 -4.41 4.45 9.57
CA ILE A 66 -4.78 3.46 8.56
C ILE A 66 -6.10 2.81 8.97
N GLY A 67 -7.14 3.03 8.17
CA GLY A 67 -8.45 2.43 8.34
C GLY A 67 -8.44 0.92 8.07
N GLY A 68 -9.50 0.22 8.47
CA GLY A 68 -9.59 -1.24 8.39
C GLY A 68 -9.84 -1.79 6.99
N LEU A 69 -9.68 -0.96 5.95
CA LEU A 69 -9.78 -1.40 4.55
C LEU A 69 -8.52 -2.09 4.05
N VAL A 70 -7.37 -1.81 4.68
CA VAL A 70 -6.08 -2.35 4.25
C VAL A 70 -6.03 -3.83 4.62
N ASP A 71 -5.71 -4.65 3.63
CA ASP A 71 -5.52 -6.10 3.78
C ASP A 71 -4.37 -6.37 4.78
N PRO A 72 -4.49 -7.34 5.70
CA PRO A 72 -3.44 -7.65 6.68
C PRO A 72 -2.07 -7.97 6.07
N ALA A 73 -2.00 -8.39 4.79
CA ALA A 73 -0.73 -8.54 4.10
C ALA A 73 0.01 -7.21 3.89
N GLY A 74 -0.69 -6.07 3.98
CA GLY A 74 -0.19 -4.70 3.80
C GLY A 74 0.12 -4.35 2.35
N TRP A 75 0.98 -5.14 1.70
CA TRP A 75 1.56 -4.88 0.39
C TRP A 75 1.24 -6.01 -0.59
N ALA A 76 0.99 -5.66 -1.85
CA ALA A 76 0.74 -6.64 -2.90
C ALA A 76 2.00 -6.89 -3.74
N PRO A 77 2.23 -8.14 -4.21
CA PRO A 77 3.21 -8.39 -5.25
C PRO A 77 2.80 -7.70 -6.55
N TRP A 78 3.77 -7.43 -7.42
CA TRP A 78 3.50 -7.00 -8.79
C TRP A 78 3.19 -8.22 -9.67
N ASP A 79 4.16 -9.12 -9.80
CA ASP A 79 4.06 -10.40 -10.47
C ASP A 79 5.09 -11.37 -9.87
N GLY A 80 4.64 -12.53 -9.37
CA GLY A 80 5.51 -13.50 -8.69
C GLY A 80 6.40 -12.88 -7.61
N ASP A 81 7.70 -13.09 -7.73
CA ASP A 81 8.74 -12.60 -6.83
C ASP A 81 9.42 -11.29 -7.31
N PHE A 82 8.86 -10.65 -8.34
CA PHE A 82 9.44 -9.44 -8.93
C PHE A 82 9.63 -8.32 -7.90
N GLY A 83 10.88 -7.86 -7.79
CA GLY A 83 11.26 -6.73 -6.94
C GLY A 83 11.23 -7.02 -5.44
N ILE A 84 10.76 -8.19 -4.98
CA ILE A 84 10.59 -8.49 -3.54
C ILE A 84 11.93 -8.40 -2.78
N ASN A 85 13.03 -8.80 -3.43
CA ASN A 85 14.37 -8.77 -2.82
C ASN A 85 15.08 -7.42 -2.91
N THR A 86 14.52 -6.44 -3.63
CA THR A 86 15.19 -5.16 -3.97
C THR A 86 14.39 -3.92 -3.61
N LEU A 87 13.08 -4.06 -3.39
CA LEU A 87 12.21 -2.97 -2.97
C LEU A 87 12.49 -2.55 -1.52
N TYR A 88 11.99 -1.37 -1.16
CA TYR A 88 11.95 -0.92 0.24
C TYR A 88 10.55 -0.40 0.57
N TYR A 89 9.79 -1.21 1.31
CA TYR A 89 8.52 -0.81 1.91
C TYR A 89 8.64 -0.78 3.42
N GLY A 90 8.18 0.32 4.02
CA GLY A 90 8.30 0.53 5.45
C GLY A 90 7.07 1.22 6.03
N GLU A 91 6.75 0.81 7.25
CA GLU A 91 5.67 1.34 8.06
C GLU A 91 6.24 1.76 9.41
N TYR A 92 5.92 2.97 9.88
CA TYR A 92 6.47 3.47 11.14
C TYR A 92 5.45 4.30 11.92
N MET A 93 5.17 3.86 13.15
CA MET A 93 4.26 4.54 14.09
C MET A 93 2.89 4.85 13.46
N ASN A 94 2.39 3.97 12.60
CA ASN A 94 1.02 4.07 12.10
C ASN A 94 0.04 3.66 13.19
N THR A 95 -1.19 4.14 13.10
CA THR A 95 -2.26 3.84 14.06
C THR A 95 -3.54 3.45 13.33
N GLY A 96 -4.51 2.92 14.07
CA GLY A 96 -5.80 2.53 13.51
C GLY A 96 -5.87 1.03 13.14
N PRO A 97 -7.07 0.57 12.78
CA PRO A 97 -7.34 -0.87 12.62
C PRO A 97 -6.63 -1.54 11.45
N GLY A 98 -6.10 -0.78 10.48
CA GLY A 98 -5.30 -1.32 9.37
C GLY A 98 -3.79 -1.14 9.54
N ALA A 99 -3.32 -0.77 10.74
CA ALA A 99 -1.89 -0.52 11.02
C ALA A 99 -1.18 -1.68 11.74
N ASP A 100 -1.87 -2.81 11.96
CA ASP A 100 -1.27 -4.00 12.54
C ASP A 100 -0.33 -4.68 11.54
N THR A 101 0.84 -5.12 12.01
CA THR A 101 1.91 -5.72 11.19
C THR A 101 2.35 -7.09 11.73
N SER A 102 1.56 -7.72 12.61
CA SER A 102 1.88 -9.03 13.23
C SER A 102 1.76 -10.22 12.28
#